data_AF-A0A0M1I1S2-F1
#
_entry.id   AF-A0A0M1I1S2-F1
#
_cell.length_a   1.000
_cell.length_b   1.000
_cell.length_c   1.000
_cell.angle_alpha   90.00
_cell.angle_beta   90.00
_cell.angle_gamma   90.00
#
_symmetry.space_group_name_H-M   'P 1'
#
loop_
_entity.id
_entity.type
_entity.pdbx_description
1 polymer ?
#
loop_
_entity_poly.entity_id
_entity_poly.type
_entity_poly.pdbx_seq_one_letter_code
_entity_poly.pdbx_strand_id
1 'polypeptide(L)' 'MALGHPLGASGARLVTTALNQLEQSGGKYALCSMCIGVGQGIALIIERVA' A
#
# COMPACT_ATOMS: atom_id res chain seq x y z
N MET A 1 9.59 -7.12 8.43
CA MET A 1 8.72 -7.85 7.46
C MET A 1 8.12 -9.06 8.16
N ALA A 2 6.99 -8.92 8.87
CA ALA A 2 6.36 -10.04 9.59
C ALA A 2 5.61 -11.02 8.68
N LEU A 3 5.28 -10.58 7.45
CA LEU A 3 4.39 -11.29 6.52
C LEU A 3 5.13 -11.72 5.24
N GLY A 4 6.47 -11.63 5.23
CA GLY A 4 7.30 -11.88 4.06
C GLY A 4 7.28 -10.76 3.01
N HIS A 5 8.09 -10.94 1.97
CA HIS A 5 8.18 -10.05 0.81
C HIS A 5 8.20 -10.85 -0.49
N PRO A 6 7.04 -11.41 -0.92
CA PRO A 6 6.95 -11.98 -2.25
C PRO A 6 7.16 -10.86 -3.28
N LEU A 7 8.25 -10.95 -4.02
CA LEU A 7 8.59 -10.02 -5.10
C LEU A 7 7.43 -9.99 -6.12
N GLY A 8 7.05 -8.78 -6.56
CA GLY A 8 5.93 -8.57 -7.48
C GLY A 8 4.53 -8.56 -6.85
N ALA A 9 4.29 -9.31 -5.77
CA ALA A 9 2.97 -9.35 -5.11
C ALA A 9 2.86 -8.40 -3.90
N SER A 10 3.99 -8.03 -3.29
CA SER A 10 4.02 -7.20 -2.06
C SER A 10 3.35 -5.83 -2.23
N GLY A 11 3.43 -5.23 -3.42
CA GLY A 11 2.79 -3.94 -3.71
C GLY A 11 1.27 -4.01 -3.73
N ALA A 12 0.72 -4.98 -4.47
CA ALA A 12 -0.73 -5.20 -4.50
C ALA A 12 -1.27 -5.48 -3.09
N ARG A 13 -0.57 -6.34 -2.33
CA ARG A 13 -0.94 -6.65 -0.95
C ARG A 13 -0.95 -5.42 -0.04
N LEU A 14 0.06 -4.55 -0.14
CA LEU A 14 0.14 -3.32 0.64
C LEU A 14 -1.03 -2.37 0.32
N VAL A 15 -1.33 -2.20 -0.97
CA VAL A 15 -2.45 -1.39 -1.45
C VAL A 15 -3.80 -1.95 -0.98
N THR A 16 -4.02 -3.26 -1.12
CA THR A 16 -5.24 -3.91 -0.62
C THR A 16 -5.39 -3.75 0.88
N THR A 17 -4.31 -3.86 1.65
CA THR A 17 -4.35 -3.64 3.10
C THR A 17 -4.76 -2.20 3.43
N ALA A 18 -4.19 -1.21 2.72
CA ALA A 18 -4.52 0.19 2.91
C ALA A 18 -5.98 0.51 2.56
N LEU A 19 -6.52 -0.05 1.47
CA LEU A 19 -7.93 0.08 1.08
C LEU A 19 -8.86 -0.44 2.18
N ASN A 20 -8.64 -1.67 2.66
CA ASN A 20 -9.45 -2.26 3.73
C ASN A 20 -9.39 -1.42 5.02
N GLN A 21 -8.23 -0.83 5.33
CA GLN A 21 -8.08 0.05 6.49
C GLN A 21 -8.82 1.38 6.30
N LEU A 22 -8.82 1.97 5.10
CA LEU A 22 -9.61 3.17 4.81
C LEU A 22 -11.11 2.91 4.97
N GLU A 23 -11.59 1.78 4.48
CA GLU A 23 -13.00 1.38 4.63
C GLU A 23 -13.37 1.17 6.10
N GLN A 24 -12.55 0.42 6.86
CA GLN A 24 -12.82 0.13 8.27
C GLN A 24 -12.72 1.36 9.18
N SER A 25 -11.75 2.24 8.93
CA SER A 25 -11.53 3.45 9.75
C SER A 25 -12.39 4.64 9.35
N GLY A 26 -13.06 4.58 8.20
CA GLY A 26 -13.71 5.74 7.60
C GLY A 26 -12.73 6.81 7.08
N GLY A 27 -11.44 6.50 6.97
CA GLY A 27 -10.41 7.40 6.47
C GLY A 27 -10.67 7.87 5.03
N LYS A 28 -10.13 9.04 4.67
CA LYS A 28 -10.29 9.63 3.33
C LYS A 28 -9.14 9.30 2.38
N TYR A 29 -7.90 9.37 2.88
CA TYR A 29 -6.70 9.17 2.08
C TYR A 29 -5.74 8.18 2.74
N ALA A 30 -5.10 7.34 1.93
CA ALA A 30 -3.96 6.52 2.34
C ALA A 30 -2.76 6.77 1.42
N LEU A 31 -1.56 6.84 2.01
CA LEU A 31 -0.29 6.89 1.30
C LEU A 31 0.38 5.52 1.38
N CYS A 32 0.70 4.96 0.22
CA CYS A 32 1.43 3.72 0.07
C CYS A 32 2.81 4.05 -0.52
N SER A 33 3.90 3.57 0.10
CA SER A 33 5.25 3.76 -0.41
C SER A 33 6.09 2.51 -0.22
N MET A 34 6.98 2.23 -1.17
CA MET A 34 7.88 1.08 -1.13
C MET A 34 9.24 1.42 -1.75
N CYS A 35 10.29 0.84 -1.18
CA CYS A 35 11.60 0.79 -1.82
C CYS A 35 11.64 -0.31 -2.88
N ILE A 36 12.47 -0.08 -3.89
CA ILE A 36 12.80 -1.03 -4.95
C ILE A 36 14.33 -1.15 -4.98
N GLY A 37 14.86 -2.26 -5.52
CA GLY A 37 16.29 -2.44 -5.71
C GLY A 37 16.94 -1.29 -6.51
N VAL A 38 18.27 -1.22 -6.50
CA VAL A 38 19.04 -0.21 -7.26
C VAL A 38 18.62 1.25 -6.99
N GLY A 39 18.25 1.54 -5.74
CA GLY A 39 17.95 2.91 -5.28
C GLY A 39 16.64 3.49 -5.80
N GLN A 40 15.73 2.65 -6.30
CA GLN A 40 14.43 3.08 -6.81
C GLN A 40 13.36 3.07 -5.71
N GLY A 41 12.24 3.74 -5.97
CA GLY A 41 11.09 3.74 -5.07
C GLY A 41 9.80 4.10 -5.81
N ILE A 42 8.68 3.71 -5.23
CA ILE A 42 7.35 4.03 -5.74
C ILE A 42 6.46 4.52 -4.61
N ALA A 43 5.61 5.51 -4.90
CA ALA A 43 4.60 6.01 -4.00
C ALA A 43 3.25 6.18 -4.72
N LEU A 44 2.15 5.96 -3.99
CA LEU A 44 0.78 6.05 -4.46
C LEU A 44 -0.09 6.65 -3.35
N ILE A 45 -1.01 7.54 -3.72
CA ILE A 45 -2.11 7.98 -2.84
C ILE A 45 -3.41 7.34 -3.31
N ILE A 46 -4.18 6.86 -2.34
CA ILE A 46 -5.51 6.25 -2.52
C ILE A 46 -6.52 7.17 -1.86
N GLU A 47 -7.56 7.55 -2.58
CA GLU A 47 -8.74 8.23 -2.04
C GLU A 47 -9.91 7.26 -1.94
N ARG A 48 -10.57 7.21 -0.77
CA ARG A 48 -11.78 6.43 -0.59
C ARG A 48 -12.95 7.17 -1.25
N VAL A 49 -13.60 6.52 -2.21
CA VAL A 49 -14.86 6.99 -2.78
C VAL A 49 -15.97 6.56 -1.83
N ALA A 50 -16.74 7.53 -1.33
CA ALA A 50 -17.85 7.32 -0.39
C ALA A 50 -19.18 7.13 -1.13
#